data_AF-A0A1Q9QX54-F1
#
_entry.id   AF-A0A1Q9QX54-F1
#
_cell.length_a   1.000
_cell.length_b   1.000
_cell.length_c   1.000
_cell.angle_alpha   90.00
_cell.angle_beta   90.00
_cell.angle_gamma   90.00
#
_symmetry.space_group_name_H-M   'P 1'
#
loop_
_entity.id
_entity.type
_entity.pdbx_description
1 polymer ?
#
loop_
_entity_poly.entity_id
_entity_poly.type
_entity_poly.pdbx_seq_one_letter_code
_entity_poly.pdbx_strand_id
1 'polypeptide(L)'
;MNGTVRFFLAPLTLIAGNTYADLHIQYSAPLEDRYANLTIFNDGKVTRTLSGDQYEEGTFEKVVPHFLSKDLTYLHFTQIASGKVELPDGSSKNHEVVYCGIINTRSGCLISKETGSFCGGSFTEDGKWRMPFSPDFDLERQAPKVEDYYPKGLSIADHKPLSSLENLMKCDPPSTENLDTYNHLINNNSFTPNDPAFKSLKSLLAW
;
A
#
# COMPACT_ATOMS: atom_id res chain seq x y z
N MET A 1 56.24 -26.07 33.25
CA MET A 1 55.91 -26.10 31.81
C MET A 1 54.86 -25.04 31.56
N ASN A 2 55.25 -23.81 31.22
CA ASN A 2 54.33 -22.69 30.97
C ASN A 2 54.41 -22.34 29.47
N GLY A 3 53.38 -22.73 28.72
CA GLY A 3 53.22 -22.36 27.31
C GLY A 3 52.42 -21.08 27.18
N THR A 4 53.02 -20.04 26.61
CA THR A 4 52.34 -18.79 26.24
C THR A 4 51.67 -18.98 24.88
N VAL A 5 50.34 -18.99 24.85
CA VAL A 5 49.56 -18.98 23.59
C VAL A 5 49.47 -17.54 23.09
N ARG A 6 50.03 -17.26 21.91
CA ARG A 6 49.85 -15.99 21.20
C ARG A 6 48.59 -16.07 20.35
N PHE A 7 47.61 -15.22 20.63
CA PHE A 7 46.46 -15.02 19.74
C PHE A 7 46.87 -14.07 18.60
N PHE A 8 46.86 -14.58 17.37
CA PHE A 8 46.89 -13.75 16.18
C PHE A 8 45.48 -13.23 15.93
N LEU A 9 45.27 -11.92 16.09
CA LEU A 9 44.07 -11.24 15.59
C LEU A 9 44.19 -11.14 14.06
N ALA A 10 43.41 -11.94 13.34
CA ALA A 10 43.19 -11.72 11.92
C ALA A 10 42.35 -10.44 11.74
N PRO A 11 42.66 -9.58 10.75
CA PRO A 11 41.84 -8.40 10.48
C PRO A 11 40.46 -8.85 10.01
N LEU A 12 39.41 -8.36 10.69
CA LEU A 12 38.03 -8.48 10.24
C LEU A 12 37.89 -7.76 8.90
N THR A 13 37.75 -8.52 7.84
CA THR A 13 37.27 -8.01 6.55
C THR A 13 35.85 -7.48 6.78
N LEU A 14 35.65 -6.16 6.64
CA LEU A 14 34.32 -5.58 6.52
C LEU A 14 33.66 -6.19 5.27
N ILE A 15 32.76 -7.14 5.46
CA ILE A 15 31.78 -7.49 4.46
C ILE A 15 30.86 -6.29 4.39
N ALA A 16 30.84 -5.59 3.25
CA ALA A 16 29.86 -4.55 2.96
C ALA A 16 28.46 -5.13 3.22
N GLY A 17 27.87 -4.76 4.34
CA GLY A 17 26.49 -5.10 4.64
C GLY A 17 25.63 -4.49 3.55
N ASN A 18 24.84 -5.32 2.89
CA ASN A 18 23.70 -4.88 2.11
C ASN A 18 22.98 -3.80 2.93
N THR A 19 22.85 -2.60 2.38
CA THR A 19 21.99 -1.55 2.94
C THR A 19 20.57 -2.09 2.92
N TYR A 20 20.16 -2.74 4.01
CA TYR A 20 18.76 -3.03 4.27
C TYR A 20 18.06 -1.68 4.29
N ALA A 21 17.10 -1.49 3.38
CA ALA A 21 16.23 -0.33 3.40
C ALA A 21 15.66 -0.18 4.82
N ASP A 22 15.74 1.02 5.38
CA ASP A 22 15.21 1.30 6.72
C ASP A 22 13.68 1.40 6.61
N LEU A 23 13.03 0.23 6.49
CA LEU A 23 11.58 0.08 6.41
C LEU A 23 11.01 0.15 7.82
N HIS A 24 10.27 1.23 8.10
CA HIS A 24 9.55 1.40 9.35
C HIS A 24 8.05 1.57 9.07
N ILE A 25 7.23 0.88 9.86
CA ILE A 25 5.77 0.91 9.72
C ILE A 25 5.18 1.39 11.03
N GLN A 26 4.50 2.52 10.96
CA GLN A 26 3.95 3.21 12.13
C GLN A 26 2.43 3.19 12.09
N TYR A 27 1.83 2.71 13.18
CA TYR A 27 0.41 2.86 13.44
C TYR A 27 0.24 4.01 14.43
N SER A 28 -0.60 5.00 14.12
CA SER A 28 -0.75 6.22 14.92
C SER A 28 -2.20 6.65 15.10
N ALA A 29 -2.44 7.61 15.99
CA ALA A 29 -3.77 8.04 16.42
C ALA A 29 -4.62 6.86 16.93
N PRO A 30 -4.29 6.29 18.10
CA PRO A 30 -5.02 5.13 18.63
C PRO A 30 -6.49 5.46 18.91
N LEU A 31 -7.36 4.53 18.54
CA LEU A 31 -8.81 4.55 18.72
C LEU A 31 -9.21 3.20 19.33
N GLU A 32 -9.41 3.17 20.65
CA GLU A 32 -9.61 1.95 21.43
C GLU A 32 -8.47 0.93 21.20
N ASP A 33 -8.75 -0.18 20.53
CA ASP A 33 -7.82 -1.28 20.20
C ASP A 33 -7.20 -1.18 18.79
N ARG A 34 -7.60 -0.16 18.01
CA ARG A 34 -7.18 0.07 16.62
C ARG A 34 -6.53 1.45 16.44
N TYR A 35 -6.19 1.79 15.21
CA TYR A 35 -5.46 3.01 14.87
C TYR A 35 -6.13 3.74 13.72
N ALA A 36 -6.20 5.07 13.78
CA ALA A 36 -6.76 5.85 12.68
C ALA A 36 -5.83 5.85 11.46
N ASN A 37 -4.52 5.72 11.66
CA ASN A 37 -3.53 5.92 10.60
C ASN A 37 -2.50 4.78 10.52
N LEU A 38 -2.10 4.46 9.29
CA LEU A 38 -0.96 3.62 8.94
C LEU A 38 0.03 4.42 8.08
N THR A 39 1.26 4.60 8.55
CA THR A 39 2.33 5.29 7.82
C THR A 39 3.48 4.34 7.52
N ILE A 40 3.93 4.36 6.26
CA ILE A 40 5.07 3.57 5.78
C ILE A 40 6.24 4.53 5.54
N PHE A 41 7.37 4.20 6.14
CA PHE A 41 8.63 4.88 5.95
C PHE A 41 9.60 3.96 5.23
N ASN A 42 10.30 4.50 4.25
CA ASN A 42 11.37 3.81 3.55
C ASN A 42 12.56 4.75 3.44
N ASP A 43 13.71 4.33 3.94
CA ASP A 43 14.94 5.13 4.02
C ASP A 43 14.71 6.50 4.66
N GLY A 44 14.00 6.50 5.80
CA GLY A 44 13.68 7.70 6.58
C GLY A 44 12.65 8.64 5.96
N LYS A 45 12.07 8.30 4.80
CA LYS A 45 11.04 9.11 4.11
C LYS A 45 9.68 8.45 4.19
N VAL A 46 8.63 9.24 4.38
CA VAL A 46 7.25 8.78 4.26
C VAL A 46 6.97 8.41 2.80
N THR A 47 6.67 7.15 2.52
CA THR A 47 6.25 6.68 1.19
C THR A 47 4.74 6.76 1.02
N ARG A 48 3.99 6.42 2.06
CA ARG A 48 2.52 6.55 2.13
C ARG A 48 2.04 6.73 3.57
N THR A 49 1.02 7.56 3.75
CA THR A 49 0.13 7.50 4.91
C THR A 49 -1.26 7.12 4.40
N LEU A 50 -1.86 6.11 5.02
CA LEU A 50 -3.26 5.74 4.84
C LEU A 50 -4.01 6.20 6.09
N SER A 51 -5.13 6.88 5.88
CA SER A 51 -5.96 7.47 6.93
C SER A 51 -7.33 6.82 6.90
N GLY A 52 -7.85 6.46 8.06
CA GLY A 52 -9.10 5.72 8.20
C GLY A 52 -10.36 6.53 8.03
N ASP A 53 -10.26 7.83 8.29
CA ASP A 53 -11.29 8.84 8.01
C ASP A 53 -11.37 9.18 6.52
N GLN A 54 -10.23 9.09 5.81
CA GLN A 54 -10.19 9.24 4.37
C GLN A 54 -11.02 8.13 3.73
N TYR A 55 -11.97 8.54 2.88
CA TYR A 55 -12.93 7.64 2.23
C TYR A 55 -13.89 6.91 3.19
N GLU A 56 -13.96 7.29 4.47
CA GLU A 56 -14.80 6.66 5.50
C GLU A 56 -14.56 5.14 5.66
N GLU A 57 -13.31 4.71 5.48
CA GLU A 57 -12.96 3.29 5.35
C GLU A 57 -12.59 2.59 6.67
N GLY A 58 -12.62 3.33 7.78
CA GLY A 58 -12.47 2.78 9.13
C GLY A 58 -11.03 2.62 9.59
N THR A 59 -10.80 1.84 10.64
CA THR A 59 -9.56 1.87 11.44
C THR A 59 -8.62 0.71 11.12
N PHE A 60 -7.31 0.89 11.33
CA PHE A 60 -6.28 -0.10 11.05
C PHE A 60 -6.00 -1.01 12.25
N GLU A 61 -5.87 -2.31 11.99
CA GLU A 61 -5.43 -3.28 12.98
C GLU A 61 -3.91 -3.45 12.92
N LYS A 62 -3.25 -3.33 14.08
CA LYS A 62 -1.79 -3.46 14.17
C LYS A 62 -1.36 -4.91 14.28
N VAL A 63 -0.69 -5.41 13.24
CA VAL A 63 -0.09 -6.75 13.23
C VAL A 63 1.41 -6.69 13.53
N VAL A 64 1.87 -7.51 14.50
CA VAL A 64 3.28 -7.64 14.89
C VAL A 64 3.65 -9.13 15.00
N PRO A 65 4.70 -9.61 14.28
CA PRO A 65 5.51 -8.87 13.31
C PRO A 65 4.66 -8.45 12.09
N HIS A 66 5.07 -7.39 11.39
CA HIS A 66 4.36 -6.94 10.20
C HIS A 66 4.34 -8.03 9.13
N PHE A 67 3.22 -8.15 8.43
CA PHE A 67 3.06 -9.15 7.38
C PHE A 67 3.64 -8.62 6.07
N LEU A 68 4.90 -8.96 5.80
CA LEU A 68 5.69 -8.47 4.68
C LEU A 68 6.06 -9.59 3.71
N SER A 69 6.28 -9.25 2.44
CA SER A 69 6.96 -10.13 1.49
C SER A 69 8.42 -10.36 1.91
N LYS A 70 9.02 -11.45 1.44
CA LYS A 70 10.40 -11.85 1.79
C LYS A 70 11.44 -10.77 1.48
N ASP A 71 11.23 -10.02 0.41
CA ASP A 71 12.08 -8.93 -0.07
C ASP A 71 11.69 -7.55 0.48
N LEU A 72 10.71 -7.50 1.40
CA LEU A 72 10.16 -6.30 2.03
C LEU A 72 9.49 -5.31 1.07
N THR A 73 9.27 -5.69 -0.19
CA THR A 73 8.67 -4.82 -1.21
C THR A 73 7.17 -4.63 -1.00
N TYR A 74 6.48 -5.60 -0.39
CA TYR A 74 5.04 -5.54 -0.17
C TYR A 74 4.68 -5.69 1.29
N LEU A 75 3.73 -4.87 1.75
CA LEU A 75 3.10 -4.94 3.06
C LEU A 75 1.63 -5.32 2.91
N HIS A 76 1.20 -6.34 3.63
CA HIS A 76 -0.20 -6.61 3.89
C HIS A 76 -0.66 -5.84 5.14
N PHE A 77 -1.82 -5.19 5.06
CA PHE A 77 -2.45 -4.52 6.19
C PHE A 77 -3.95 -4.83 6.26
N THR A 78 -4.51 -4.67 7.46
CA THR A 78 -5.94 -4.88 7.72
C THR A 78 -6.57 -3.57 8.15
N GLN A 79 -7.71 -3.24 7.55
CA GLN A 79 -8.53 -2.08 7.87
C GLN A 79 -9.98 -2.52 8.10
N ILE A 80 -10.61 -2.01 9.15
CA ILE A 80 -11.95 -2.39 9.59
C ILE A 80 -12.88 -1.20 9.54
N ALA A 81 -13.88 -1.27 8.64
CA ALA A 81 -14.98 -0.33 8.62
C ALA A 81 -16.07 -0.79 9.60
N SER A 82 -16.31 -0.02 10.65
CA SER A 82 -17.32 -0.32 11.67
C SER A 82 -18.52 0.60 11.52
N GLY A 83 -19.73 0.05 11.63
CA GLY A 83 -20.98 0.79 11.53
C GLY A 83 -22.12 0.10 12.26
N LYS A 84 -23.32 0.66 12.15
CA LYS A 84 -24.56 0.07 12.66
C LYS A 84 -25.50 -0.23 11.50
N VAL A 85 -26.12 -1.41 11.52
CA VAL A 85 -27.16 -1.80 10.58
C VAL A 85 -28.48 -1.86 11.35
N GLU A 86 -29.50 -1.19 10.83
CA GLU A 86 -30.87 -1.29 11.34
C GLU A 86 -31.50 -2.61 10.88
N LEU A 87 -32.11 -3.31 11.84
CA LEU A 87 -32.82 -4.55 11.62
C LEU A 87 -34.32 -4.27 11.39
N PRO A 88 -35.06 -5.19 10.74
CA PRO A 88 -36.48 -4.99 10.44
C PRO A 88 -37.38 -4.76 11.67
N ASP A 89 -36.93 -5.15 12.87
CA ASP A 89 -37.62 -4.93 14.14
C ASP A 89 -37.32 -3.56 14.77
N GLY A 90 -36.59 -2.69 14.08
CA GLY A 90 -36.19 -1.36 14.55
C GLY A 90 -35.00 -1.37 15.52
N SER A 91 -34.43 -2.54 15.84
CA SER A 91 -33.18 -2.61 16.59
C SER A 91 -31.97 -2.35 15.69
N SER A 92 -30.82 -1.99 16.27
CA SER A 92 -29.58 -1.80 15.52
C SER A 92 -28.52 -2.79 15.98
N LYS A 93 -27.76 -3.37 15.04
CA LYS A 93 -26.63 -4.24 15.34
C LYS A 93 -25.33 -3.62 14.83
N ASN A 94 -24.26 -3.73 15.61
CA ASN A 94 -22.92 -3.41 15.12
C ASN A 94 -22.55 -4.34 13.95
N HIS A 95 -22.00 -3.76 12.91
CA HIS A 95 -21.52 -4.45 11.72
C HIS A 95 -20.10 -3.99 11.43
N GLU A 96 -19.23 -4.93 11.09
CA GLU A 96 -17.87 -4.63 10.67
C GLU A 96 -17.58 -5.28 9.32
N VAL A 97 -16.90 -4.54 8.46
CA VAL A 97 -16.35 -5.05 7.20
C VAL A 97 -14.83 -5.03 7.30
N VAL A 98 -14.22 -6.20 7.13
CA VAL A 98 -12.77 -6.37 7.11
C VAL A 98 -12.26 -6.19 5.69
N TYR A 99 -11.38 -5.22 5.49
CA TYR A 99 -10.61 -5.02 4.27
C TYR A 99 -9.15 -5.40 4.50
N CYS A 100 -8.57 -6.09 3.53
CA CYS A 100 -7.17 -6.47 3.52
C CYS A 100 -6.51 -5.88 2.28
N GLY A 101 -5.50 -5.05 2.52
CA GLY A 101 -4.81 -4.33 1.46
C GLY A 101 -3.38 -4.77 1.30
N ILE A 102 -2.87 -4.63 0.07
CA ILE A 102 -1.46 -4.81 -0.24
C ILE A 102 -0.90 -3.53 -0.83
N ILE A 103 0.20 -3.07 -0.27
CA ILE A 103 0.88 -1.84 -0.67
C ILE A 103 2.35 -2.10 -0.94
N ASN A 104 2.86 -1.52 -2.03
CA ASN A 104 4.29 -1.48 -2.31
C ASN A 104 4.96 -0.50 -1.33
N THR A 105 5.89 -0.98 -0.52
CA THR A 105 6.53 -0.20 0.55
C THR A 105 7.50 0.87 0.04
N ARG A 106 8.00 0.70 -1.20
CA ARG A 106 8.96 1.61 -1.84
C ARG A 106 8.24 2.76 -2.55
N SER A 107 7.22 2.44 -3.34
CA SER A 107 6.48 3.47 -4.09
C SER A 107 5.31 4.05 -3.30
N GLY A 108 4.74 3.31 -2.35
CA GLY A 108 3.48 3.66 -1.69
C GLY A 108 2.24 3.33 -2.52
N CYS A 109 2.38 2.61 -3.63
CA CYS A 109 1.27 2.14 -4.46
C CYS A 109 0.39 1.14 -3.71
N LEU A 110 -0.88 1.48 -3.47
CA LEU A 110 -1.89 0.54 -3.01
C LEU A 110 -2.35 -0.30 -4.21
N ILE A 111 -1.97 -1.57 -4.21
CA ILE A 111 -2.17 -2.50 -5.32
C ILE A 111 -3.56 -3.10 -5.24
N SER A 112 -3.98 -3.48 -4.04
CA SER A 112 -5.28 -4.10 -3.80
C SER A 112 -5.80 -3.75 -2.42
N LYS A 113 -7.13 -3.85 -2.28
CA LYS A 113 -7.87 -3.69 -1.04
C LYS A 113 -9.18 -4.44 -1.17
N GLU A 114 -9.20 -5.65 -0.64
CA GLU A 114 -10.26 -6.63 -0.90
C GLU A 114 -10.84 -7.19 0.41
N THR A 115 -11.93 -7.92 0.33
CA THR A 115 -12.56 -8.61 1.48
C THR A 115 -12.52 -10.14 1.31
N GLY A 116 -12.98 -10.88 2.31
CA GLY A 116 -13.23 -12.32 2.18
C GLY A 116 -11.95 -13.15 2.00
N SER A 117 -11.91 -14.03 0.99
CA SER A 117 -10.81 -14.98 0.79
C SER A 117 -9.45 -14.31 0.59
N PHE A 118 -9.43 -13.06 0.11
CA PHE A 118 -8.20 -12.29 -0.05
C PHE A 118 -7.48 -12.09 1.29
N CYS A 119 -8.23 -11.85 2.38
CA CYS A 119 -7.69 -11.67 3.73
C CYS A 119 -7.02 -12.92 4.31
N GLY A 120 -7.37 -14.11 3.79
CA GLY A 120 -6.76 -15.37 4.20
C GLY A 120 -5.50 -15.72 3.41
N GLY A 121 -4.98 -14.80 2.59
CA GLY A 121 -3.84 -15.04 1.73
C GLY A 121 -2.49 -14.97 2.43
N SER A 122 -1.43 -15.22 1.66
CA SER A 122 -0.04 -15.15 2.12
C SER A 122 0.92 -14.80 1.00
N PHE A 123 2.06 -14.19 1.35
CA PHE A 123 3.13 -13.99 0.37
C PHE A 123 3.82 -15.31 0.01
N THR A 124 4.08 -15.50 -1.27
CA THR A 124 4.89 -16.60 -1.79
C THR A 124 6.39 -16.27 -1.69
N GLU A 125 7.26 -17.26 -1.92
CA GLU A 125 8.71 -17.02 -1.92
C GLU A 125 9.17 -16.06 -3.03
N ASP A 126 8.46 -16.05 -4.16
CA ASP A 126 8.67 -15.15 -5.30
C ASP A 126 7.91 -13.82 -5.16
N GLY A 127 7.31 -13.54 -4.00
CA GLY A 127 6.73 -12.23 -3.69
C GLY A 127 5.33 -11.99 -4.28
N LYS A 128 4.63 -13.03 -4.74
CA LYS A 128 3.22 -12.95 -5.15
C LYS A 128 2.28 -13.10 -3.95
N TRP A 129 1.01 -12.77 -4.14
CA TRP A 129 -0.02 -12.99 -3.13
C TRP A 129 -0.84 -14.24 -3.41
N ARG A 130 -0.68 -15.27 -2.59
CA ARG A 130 -1.40 -16.54 -2.70
C ARG A 130 -2.69 -16.47 -1.89
N MET A 131 -3.82 -16.66 -2.54
CA MET A 131 -5.12 -16.79 -1.89
C MET A 131 -5.53 -18.27 -1.79
N PRO A 132 -6.30 -18.65 -0.76
CA PRO A 132 -6.89 -19.98 -0.69
C PRO A 132 -7.78 -20.23 -1.92
N PHE A 133 -7.56 -21.37 -2.60
CA PHE A 133 -8.39 -21.85 -3.72
C PHE A 133 -8.43 -20.95 -4.97
N SER A 134 -7.43 -20.08 -5.17
CA SER A 134 -7.31 -19.24 -6.37
C SER A 134 -5.85 -19.22 -6.87
N PRO A 135 -5.62 -18.89 -8.16
CA PRO A 135 -4.28 -18.67 -8.66
C PRO A 135 -3.54 -17.58 -7.87
N ASP A 136 -2.21 -17.67 -7.83
CA ASP A 136 -1.37 -16.66 -7.20
C ASP A 136 -1.57 -15.30 -7.91
N PHE A 137 -1.81 -14.27 -7.12
CA PHE A 137 -2.04 -12.90 -7.56
C PHE A 137 -0.69 -12.20 -7.77
N ASP A 138 -0.37 -11.92 -9.02
CA ASP A 138 0.86 -11.25 -9.45
C ASP A 138 0.78 -9.75 -9.15
N LEU A 139 1.36 -9.33 -8.02
CA LEU A 139 1.22 -7.98 -7.47
C LEU A 139 1.76 -6.90 -8.41
N GLU A 140 2.81 -7.18 -9.17
CA GLU A 140 3.37 -6.22 -10.12
C GLU A 140 2.44 -6.03 -11.32
N ARG A 141 1.90 -7.13 -11.86
CA ARG A 141 0.96 -7.06 -12.98
C ARG A 141 -0.39 -6.46 -12.62
N GLN A 142 -0.80 -6.61 -11.37
CA GLN A 142 -2.09 -6.13 -10.87
C GLN A 142 -2.01 -4.72 -10.29
N ALA A 143 -0.81 -4.13 -10.20
CA ALA A 143 -0.67 -2.73 -9.82
C ALA A 143 -1.44 -1.84 -10.82
N PRO A 144 -2.31 -0.92 -10.34
CA PRO A 144 -3.10 -0.06 -11.21
C PRO A 144 -2.23 0.72 -12.20
N LYS A 145 -2.62 0.70 -13.48
CA LYS A 145 -1.97 1.49 -14.53
C LYS A 145 -2.91 2.51 -15.13
N VAL A 146 -2.37 3.62 -15.64
CA VAL A 146 -3.18 4.66 -16.26
C VAL A 146 -3.92 4.11 -17.49
N GLU A 147 -3.32 3.12 -18.17
CA GLU A 147 -3.94 2.43 -19.31
C GLU A 147 -5.21 1.65 -18.95
N ASP A 148 -5.38 1.25 -17.69
CA ASP A 148 -6.57 0.53 -17.24
C ASP A 148 -7.81 1.43 -17.23
N TYR A 149 -7.61 2.74 -17.04
CA TYR A 149 -8.66 3.74 -17.07
C TYR A 149 -8.88 4.28 -18.49
N TYR A 150 -7.81 4.44 -19.27
CA TYR A 150 -7.90 4.81 -20.67
C TYR A 150 -6.78 4.16 -21.50
N PRO A 151 -7.07 3.42 -22.57
CA PRO A 151 -8.38 3.28 -23.22
C PRO A 151 -9.25 2.14 -22.68
N LYS A 152 -8.78 1.33 -21.72
CA LYS A 152 -9.52 0.13 -21.27
C LYS A 152 -10.84 0.44 -20.53
N GLY A 153 -11.01 1.68 -20.04
CA GLY A 153 -12.31 2.20 -19.60
C GLY A 153 -12.76 1.76 -18.21
N LEU A 154 -11.85 1.36 -17.31
CA LEU A 154 -12.20 1.24 -15.90
C LEU A 154 -12.67 2.59 -15.34
N SER A 155 -13.67 2.54 -14.47
CA SER A 155 -14.22 3.75 -13.86
C SER A 155 -13.29 4.27 -12.76
N ILE A 156 -12.95 5.55 -12.84
CA ILE A 156 -12.29 6.27 -11.76
C ILE A 156 -13.33 6.57 -10.70
N ALA A 157 -12.97 6.34 -9.44
CA ALA A 157 -13.78 6.74 -8.31
C ALA A 157 -12.85 7.45 -7.32
N ASP A 158 -12.79 8.78 -7.41
CA ASP A 158 -11.94 9.62 -6.55
C ASP A 158 -12.20 9.39 -5.05
N HIS A 159 -13.37 8.85 -4.71
CA HIS A 159 -13.76 8.48 -3.35
C HIS A 159 -13.35 7.05 -2.94
N LYS A 160 -12.54 6.36 -3.75
CA LYS A 160 -11.97 5.05 -3.41
C LYS A 160 -10.45 5.14 -3.45
N PRO A 161 -9.75 4.60 -2.45
CA PRO A 161 -8.29 4.71 -2.36
C PRO A 161 -7.58 4.09 -3.56
N LEU A 162 -8.06 2.94 -4.07
CA LEU A 162 -7.45 2.22 -5.18
C LEU A 162 -7.50 2.97 -6.51
N SER A 163 -8.63 3.62 -6.81
CA SER A 163 -8.86 4.31 -8.09
C SER A 163 -8.71 5.82 -8.00
N SER A 164 -8.12 6.33 -6.92
CA SER A 164 -7.73 7.74 -6.78
C SER A 164 -6.55 8.09 -7.70
N LEU A 165 -6.50 9.34 -8.17
CA LEU A 165 -5.36 9.86 -8.94
C LEU A 165 -4.06 9.76 -8.15
N GLU A 166 -4.12 10.07 -6.85
CA GLU A 166 -2.96 9.95 -5.97
C GLU A 166 -2.39 8.52 -5.99
N ASN A 167 -3.23 7.50 -5.84
CA ASN A 167 -2.77 6.13 -5.87
C ASN A 167 -2.22 5.75 -7.25
N LEU A 168 -2.92 6.15 -8.31
CA LEU A 168 -2.51 5.89 -9.69
C LEU A 168 -1.10 6.45 -9.98
N MET A 169 -0.81 7.68 -9.54
CA MET A 169 0.52 8.28 -9.70
C MET A 169 1.61 7.62 -8.86
N LYS A 170 1.25 6.89 -7.79
CA LYS A 170 2.20 6.05 -7.03
C LYS A 170 2.43 4.69 -7.68
N CYS A 171 1.41 4.16 -8.36
CA CYS A 171 1.45 2.85 -9.01
C CYS A 171 2.05 2.87 -10.41
N ASP A 172 1.71 3.89 -11.19
CA ASP A 172 2.16 4.10 -12.57
C ASP A 172 2.55 5.57 -12.76
N PRO A 173 3.69 6.00 -12.20
CA PRO A 173 4.11 7.40 -12.24
C PRO A 173 4.16 7.97 -13.67
N PRO A 174 3.87 9.27 -13.86
CA PRO A 174 3.99 9.90 -15.17
C PRO A 174 5.39 9.72 -15.76
N SER A 175 5.43 9.24 -17.00
CA SER A 175 6.63 8.97 -17.79
C SER A 175 6.38 9.33 -19.24
N THR A 176 7.43 9.36 -20.06
CA THR A 176 7.30 9.62 -21.51
C THR A 176 6.40 8.62 -22.23
N GLU A 177 6.17 7.43 -21.67
CA GLU A 177 5.36 6.37 -22.29
C GLU A 177 3.87 6.51 -21.99
N ASN A 178 3.50 7.11 -20.85
CA ASN A 178 2.12 7.13 -20.35
C ASN A 178 1.55 8.56 -20.18
N LEU A 179 2.35 9.60 -20.47
CA LEU A 179 2.00 11.00 -20.29
C LEU A 179 0.75 11.42 -21.07
N ASP A 180 0.63 10.95 -22.31
CA ASP A 180 -0.52 11.27 -23.18
C ASP A 180 -1.83 10.70 -22.61
N THR A 181 -1.76 9.53 -21.98
CA THR A 181 -2.89 8.91 -21.29
C THR A 181 -3.33 9.74 -20.08
N TYR A 182 -2.37 10.22 -19.28
CA TYR A 182 -2.64 11.14 -18.17
C TYR A 182 -3.27 12.45 -18.65
N ASN A 183 -2.73 13.04 -19.73
CA ASN A 183 -3.29 14.23 -20.37
C ASN A 183 -4.75 14.02 -20.77
N HIS A 184 -5.06 12.88 -21.38
CA HIS A 184 -6.42 12.56 -21.80
C HIS A 184 -7.39 12.47 -20.62
N LEU A 185 -7.01 11.77 -19.54
CA LEU A 185 -7.86 11.63 -18.34
C LEU A 185 -8.11 12.97 -17.64
N ILE A 186 -7.11 13.85 -17.58
CA ILE A 186 -7.26 15.20 -17.01
C ILE A 186 -8.21 16.05 -17.85
N ASN A 187 -8.02 16.07 -19.17
CA ASN A 187 -8.78 16.93 -20.07
C ASN A 187 -10.26 16.52 -20.14
N ASN A 188 -10.56 15.25 -19.88
CA ASN A 188 -11.93 14.75 -19.81
C ASN A 188 -12.58 14.90 -18.43
N ASN A 189 -11.93 15.62 -17.49
CA ASN A 189 -12.37 15.78 -16.11
C ASN A 189 -12.68 14.45 -15.42
N SER A 190 -11.88 13.42 -15.71
CA SER A 190 -12.04 12.11 -15.06
C SER A 190 -11.57 12.11 -13.59
N PHE A 191 -10.93 13.20 -13.15
CA PHE A 191 -10.47 13.43 -11.78
C PHE A 191 -10.97 14.77 -11.24
N THR A 192 -11.17 14.85 -9.92
CA THR A 192 -11.56 16.05 -9.20
C THR A 192 -10.42 17.09 -9.17
N PRO A 193 -10.64 18.32 -9.67
CA PRO A 193 -9.57 19.32 -9.82
C PRO A 193 -8.94 19.84 -8.53
N ASN A 194 -9.56 19.56 -7.38
CA ASN A 194 -9.09 20.00 -6.07
C ASN A 194 -8.12 19.00 -5.41
N ASP A 195 -7.90 17.84 -6.01
CA ASP A 195 -6.92 16.86 -5.55
C ASP A 195 -5.48 17.43 -5.65
N PRO A 196 -4.68 17.43 -4.56
CA PRO A 196 -3.26 17.78 -4.63
C PRO A 196 -2.49 17.03 -5.73
N ALA A 197 -2.81 15.75 -5.96
CA ALA A 197 -2.21 14.94 -7.02
C ALA A 197 -2.48 15.52 -8.41
N PHE A 198 -3.70 16.05 -8.63
CA PHE A 198 -4.07 16.72 -9.87
C PHE A 198 -3.24 17.98 -10.13
N LYS A 199 -2.96 18.78 -9.09
CA LYS A 199 -2.09 19.96 -9.21
C LYS A 199 -0.64 19.56 -9.52
N SER A 200 -0.12 18.55 -8.85
CA SER A 200 1.22 18.01 -9.12
C SER A 200 1.33 17.49 -10.55
N LEU A 201 0.35 16.73 -11.02
CA LEU A 201 0.32 16.22 -12.39
C LEU A 201 0.26 17.36 -13.41
N LYS A 202 -0.61 18.36 -13.21
CA LYS A 202 -0.65 19.54 -14.09
C LYS A 202 0.69 20.28 -14.17
N SER A 203 1.43 20.37 -13.07
CA SER A 203 2.75 21.00 -13.06
C SER A 203 3.80 20.23 -13.87
N LEU A 204 3.68 18.90 -13.94
CA LEU A 204 4.55 18.05 -14.77
C LEU A 204 4.22 18.18 -16.26
N LEU A 205 2.94 18.43 -16.58
CA LEU A 205 2.43 18.53 -17.94
C LEU A 205 2.58 19.92 -18.58
N ALA A 206 2.89 20.96 -17.78
CA ALA A 206 3.01 22.33 -18.25
C ALA A 206 4.39 22.68 -18.86
N TRP A 207 5.17 21.68 -19.26
CA TRP A 207 6.49 21.81 -19.90
C TRP A 207 6.44 21.47 -21.38
#